data_AF-A0A447NHU3-F1
#
_entry.id   AF-A0A447NHU3-F1
#
_cell.length_a   1.000
_cell.length_b   1.000
_cell.length_c   1.000
_cell.angle_alpha   90.00
_cell.angle_beta   90.00
_cell.angle_gamma   90.00
#
_symmetry.space_group_name_H-M   'P 1'
#
loop_
_entity.id
_entity.type
_entity.pdbx_description
1 polymer ?
#
loop_
_entity_poly.entity_id
_entity_poly.type
_entity_poly.pdbx_seq_one_letter_code
_entity_poly.pdbx_strand_id
1 'polypeptide(L)' 'MTPAYLVNADVIQIKVAQGAKPGEGGQLPGDKVTPYIAKLRYSVPA' A
#
# COMPACT_ATOMS: atom_id res chain seq x y z
N MET A 1 1.57 -5.82 5.10
CA MET A 1 1.33 -5.26 6.46
C MET A 1 2.05 -6.17 7.43
N THR A 2 2.83 -5.63 8.38
CA THR A 2 3.65 -6.42 9.31
C THR A 2 3.40 -5.99 10.76
N PRO A 3 3.62 -6.86 11.77
CA PRO A 3 3.49 -6.47 13.18
C PRO A 3 4.40 -5.28 13.53
N ALA A 4 5.65 -5.31 13.07
CA ALA A 4 6.60 -4.21 13.25
C ALA A 4 6.05 -2.89 12.68
N TYR A 5 5.42 -2.89 11.51
CA TYR A 5 4.82 -1.67 10.96
C TYR A 5 3.69 -1.11 11.84
N LEU A 6 2.89 -1.96 12.47
CA LEU A 6 1.76 -1.52 13.30
C LEU A 6 2.18 -0.97 14.65
N VAL A 7 3.12 -1.61 15.33
CA VAL A 7 3.57 -1.20 16.67
C VAL A 7 4.38 0.10 16.67
N ASN A 8 4.87 0.51 15.50
CA ASN A 8 5.63 1.76 15.33
C ASN A 8 4.76 2.98 14.96
N ALA A 9 3.43 2.83 14.87
CA ALA A 9 2.53 3.93 14.52
C ALA A 9 1.89 4.56 15.77
N ASP A 10 1.89 5.90 15.86
CA ASP A 10 1.15 6.63 16.91
C ASP A 10 -0.38 6.48 16.72
N VAL A 11 -0.82 6.39 15.46
CA VAL A 11 -2.23 6.24 15.06
C VAL A 11 -2.32 5.27 13.88
N ILE A 12 -3.31 4.38 13.92
CA ILE A 12 -3.61 3.47 12.81
C ILE A 12 -4.90 3.90 12.12
N GLN A 13 -4.82 4.16 10.82
CA GLN A 13 -5.97 4.50 10.00
C GLN A 13 -6.51 3.27 9.27
N ILE A 14 -7.83 3.07 9.32
CA ILE A 14 -8.54 2.12 8.46
C ILE A 14 -9.06 2.88 7.23
N LYS A 15 -8.48 2.60 6.06
CA LYS A 15 -8.89 3.24 4.79
C LYS A 15 -10.10 2.50 4.19
N VAL A 16 -11.31 2.96 4.54
CA VAL A 16 -12.57 2.39 4.02
C VAL A 16 -12.81 2.77 2.55
N ALA A 17 -12.61 4.04 2.20
CA ALA A 17 -12.83 4.57 0.86
C ALA A 17 -11.89 5.76 0.59
N GLN A 18 -11.91 6.28 -0.63
CA GLN A 18 -11.17 7.49 -1.01
C GLN A 18 -12.03 8.40 -1.89
N GLY A 19 -11.88 9.71 -1.74
CA GLY A 19 -12.74 10.70 -2.44
C GLY A 19 -12.68 10.61 -3.96
N ALA A 20 -11.51 10.33 -4.54
CA ALA A 20 -11.35 10.23 -5.99
C ALA A 20 -12.07 9.01 -6.61
N LYS A 21 -12.22 7.93 -5.84
CA LYS A 21 -12.90 6.70 -6.28
C LYS A 21 -13.43 5.91 -5.08
N PRO A 22 -14.63 6.24 -4.56
CA PRO A 22 -15.12 5.69 -3.30
C PRO A 22 -15.37 4.18 -3.32
N GLY A 23 -15.73 3.61 -4.48
CA GLY A 23 -16.03 2.18 -4.64
C GLY A 23 -14.81 1.31 -5.01
N GLU A 24 -13.61 1.88 -5.10
CA GLU A 24 -12.44 1.18 -5.60
C GLU A 24 -11.19 1.40 -4.73
N GLY A 25 -10.31 0.41 -4.72
CA GLY A 25 -8.99 0.48 -4.10
C GLY A 25 -8.01 1.40 -4.85
N GLY A 26 -6.87 1.67 -4.23
CA GLY A 26 -5.73 2.31 -4.92
C GLY A 26 -5.15 1.40 -6.01
N GLN A 27 -4.66 1.98 -7.10
CA GLN A 27 -3.98 1.26 -8.17
C GLN A 27 -2.61 1.90 -8.41
N LEU A 28 -1.59 1.08 -8.55
CA LEU A 28 -0.24 1.49 -8.96
C LEU A 28 0.08 0.80 -10.29
N PRO A 29 0.32 1.55 -11.37
CA PRO A 29 0.75 0.99 -12.65
C PRO A 29 1.99 0.10 -12.52
N GLY A 30 2.06 -0.98 -13.29
CA GLY A 30 3.11 -2.00 -13.21
C GLY A 30 4.51 -1.42 -13.43
N ASP A 31 4.69 -0.60 -14.47
CA ASP A 31 5.92 0.13 -14.78
C ASP A 31 6.43 1.02 -13.64
N LYS A 32 5.56 1.38 -12.68
CA LYS A 32 5.92 2.13 -11.46
C LYS A 32 6.27 1.22 -10.27
N VAL A 33 6.14 -0.10 -10.39
CA VAL A 33 6.51 -1.10 -9.38
C VAL A 33 8.01 -1.40 -9.51
N THR A 34 8.82 -0.46 -9.02
CA THR A 34 10.28 -0.64 -8.96
C THR A 34 10.66 -1.83 -8.06
N PRO A 35 11.89 -2.38 -8.18
CA PRO A 35 12.35 -3.44 -7.28
C PRO A 35 12.27 -3.09 -5.79
N TYR A 36 12.48 -1.82 -5.45
CA TYR A 36 12.33 -1.33 -4.08
C TYR A 36 10.86 -1.38 -3.62
N ILE A 37 9.92 -0.93 -4.45
CA ILE A 37 8.48 -0.98 -4.16
C ILE A 37 8.01 -2.43 -4.06
N ALA A 38 8.46 -3.29 -4.97
CA ALA A 38 8.15 -4.71 -4.97
C ALA A 38 8.60 -5.38 -3.67
N LYS A 39 9.83 -5.08 -3.21
CA LYS A 39 10.35 -5.57 -1.93
C LYS A 39 9.52 -5.10 -0.74
N LEU A 40 9.18 -3.80 -0.68
CA LEU A 40 8.38 -3.25 0.42
C LEU A 40 6.96 -3.83 0.49
N ARG A 41 6.36 -4.11 -0.67
CA ARG A 41 4.97 -4.60 -0.77
C ARG A 41 4.86 -6.12 -0.84
N TYR A 42 6.00 -6.83 -0.88
CA TYR A 42 6.06 -8.26 -1.15
C TYR A 42 5.30 -8.64 -2.44
N SER A 43 5.47 -7.84 -3.48
CA SER A 43 4.86 -8.07 -4.81
C SER A 43 5.92 -8.48 -5.84
N VAL A 44 5.46 -8.90 -7.02
CA VAL A 44 6.33 -9.19 -8.16
C VAL A 44 6.81 -7.86 -8.76
N PRO A 45 8.12 -7.70 -9.07
CA PRO A 45 8.61 -6.58 -9.86
C PRO A 45 8.00 -6.59 -11.27
N ALA A 46 7.76 -5.42 -11.84
CA ALA A 46 7.41 -5.32 -13.26
C ALA A 46 8.64 -5.42 -14.16
#